data_AF-A0A260VXL1-F1
#
_entry.id   AF-A0A260VXL1-F1
#
_cell.length_a   1.000
_cell.length_b   1.000
_cell.length_c   1.000
_cell.angle_alpha   90.00
_cell.angle_beta   90.00
_cell.angle_gamma   90.00
#
_symmetry.space_group_name_H-M   'P 1'
#
loop_
_entity.id
_entity.type
_entity.pdbx_description
1 polymer ?
#
loop_
_entity_poly.entity_id
_entity_poly.type
_entity_poly.pdbx_seq_one_letter_code
_entity_poly.pdbx_strand_id
1 'polypeptide(L)'
;METAEVALIVSGASAFITLGGLFWQLMLYRLSGARLQVRLMPGYLDRHHTICRGAGRSGLTANFEMFDGPEVSKIGVELALIKVTNVGRISVSVENISLDFGRSSSWPWKRGRRNTEGLVVQAYEGHDSTSARLDPGSTVTVIFPFWSLVKGSKHLTSKRNFTVRGSATAAGRRAELSSRRLSWKLTPQSASLFADSGEPDAELRAYRMLWHQTRDNEGRTKFGSHWHEIKTALDNGVSDDELVEIFDNAHPEGGVYISLPYDVRAAYKDADLREQLLPLVY
;
A
#
# COMPACT_ATOMS: atom_id res chain seq x y z
N MET A 1 -3.37 64.44 30.88
CA MET A 1 -3.48 63.32 29.94
C MET A 1 -4.33 63.83 28.78
N GLU A 2 -3.71 64.04 27.63
CA GLU A 2 -4.39 64.63 26.48
C GLU A 2 -5.37 63.63 25.87
N THR A 3 -6.50 64.11 25.35
CA THR A 3 -7.53 63.26 24.70
C THR A 3 -6.95 62.37 23.59
N ALA A 4 -5.85 62.81 22.96
CA ALA A 4 -5.10 62.05 21.97
C ALA A 4 -4.40 60.79 22.54
N GLU A 5 -3.84 60.86 23.75
CA GLU A 5 -3.19 59.71 24.40
C GLU A 5 -4.21 58.63 24.73
N VAL A 6 -5.38 59.04 25.25
CA VAL A 6 -6.49 58.12 25.55
C VAL A 6 -7.02 57.48 24.27
N ALA A 7 -7.18 58.25 23.19
CA ALA A 7 -7.63 57.73 21.89
C ALA A 7 -6.65 56.71 21.30
N LEU A 8 -5.34 56.94 21.42
CA LEU A 8 -4.31 56.00 20.98
C LEU A 8 -4.34 54.69 21.77
N ILE A 9 -4.49 54.75 23.10
CA ILE A 9 -4.59 53.57 23.95
C ILE A 9 -5.84 52.76 23.61
N VAL A 10 -6.99 53.42 23.47
CA VAL A 10 -8.27 52.76 23.15
C VAL A 10 -8.25 52.14 21.74
N SER A 11 -7.69 52.86 20.76
CA SER A 11 -7.54 52.37 19.39
C SER A 11 -6.60 51.16 19.33
N GLY A 12 -5.46 51.23 20.02
CA GLY A 12 -4.51 50.13 20.12
C GLY A 12 -5.14 48.89 20.75
N ALA A 13 -5.82 49.05 21.90
CA ALA A 13 -6.52 47.95 22.57
C ALA A 13 -7.61 47.32 21.67
N SER A 14 -8.39 48.14 20.97
CA SER A 14 -9.43 47.67 20.04
C SER A 14 -8.82 46.89 18.85
N ALA A 15 -7.69 47.35 18.32
CA ALA A 15 -6.97 46.66 17.26
C ALA A 15 -6.45 45.29 17.73
N PHE A 16 -5.89 45.20 18.94
CA PHE A 16 -5.43 43.93 19.51
C PHE A 16 -6.56 42.94 19.74
N ILE A 17 -7.69 43.38 20.28
CA ILE A 17 -8.87 42.53 20.48
C ILE A 17 -9.37 42.00 19.13
N THR A 18 -9.43 42.85 18.12
CA THR A 18 -9.87 42.48 16.77
C THR A 18 -8.93 41.46 16.14
N LEU A 19 -7.60 41.69 16.23
CA LEU A 19 -6.59 40.75 15.72
C LEU A 19 -6.63 39.40 16.46
N GLY A 20 -6.83 39.43 17.79
CA GLY A 20 -7.01 38.22 18.59
C GLY A 20 -8.25 37.43 18.18
N GLY A 21 -9.38 38.11 17.96
CA GLY A 21 -10.61 37.51 17.46
C GLY A 21 -10.44 36.89 16.07
N LEU A 22 -9.80 37.61 15.14
CA LEU A 22 -9.50 37.10 13.79
C LEU A 22 -8.57 35.87 13.84
N PHE A 23 -7.51 35.94 14.65
CA PHE A 23 -6.59 34.83 14.86
C PHE A 23 -7.32 33.59 15.40
N TRP A 24 -8.22 33.79 16.36
CA TRP A 24 -9.04 32.71 16.90
C TRP A 24 -10.00 32.11 15.86
N GLN A 25 -10.66 32.94 15.06
CA GLN A 25 -11.52 32.46 13.96
C GLN A 25 -10.73 31.66 12.91
N LEU A 26 -9.51 32.09 12.58
CA LEU A 26 -8.61 31.35 11.69
C LEU A 26 -8.18 30.01 12.31
N MET A 27 -7.91 29.98 13.61
CA MET A 27 -7.62 28.73 14.34
C MET A 27 -8.83 27.79 14.34
N LEU A 28 -10.03 28.29 14.63
CA LEU A 28 -11.26 27.51 14.58
C LEU A 28 -11.51 26.96 13.17
N TYR A 29 -11.33 27.77 12.12
CA TYR A 29 -11.46 27.33 10.73
C TYR A 29 -10.46 26.21 10.37
N ARG A 30 -9.21 26.31 10.86
CA ARG A 30 -8.22 25.23 10.69
C ARG A 30 -8.60 23.96 11.47
N LEU A 31 -9.30 24.10 12.60
CA LEU A 31 -9.73 22.99 13.46
C LEU A 31 -11.08 22.39 13.04
N SER A 32 -11.94 23.13 12.34
CA SER A 32 -13.31 22.73 11.99
C SER A 32 -13.41 21.94 10.67
N GLY A 33 -12.29 21.71 9.98
CA GLY A 33 -12.28 21.03 8.69
C GLY A 33 -12.12 19.51 8.77
N ALA A 34 -12.41 18.85 7.64
CA ALA A 34 -11.94 17.51 7.34
C ALA A 34 -10.41 17.45 7.47
N ARG A 35 -9.90 16.73 8.47
CA ARG A 35 -8.46 16.55 8.72
C ARG A 35 -8.15 15.08 8.64
N LEU A 36 -7.48 14.69 7.57
CA LEU A 36 -7.01 13.33 7.39
C LEU A 36 -5.56 13.24 7.85
N GLN A 37 -5.24 12.17 8.56
CA GLN A 37 -3.88 11.75 8.81
C GLN A 37 -3.63 10.47 8.02
N VAL A 38 -2.75 10.55 7.03
CA VAL A 38 -2.35 9.40 6.21
C VAL A 38 -1.03 8.84 6.75
N ARG A 39 -0.94 7.52 6.92
CA ARG A 39 0.28 6.81 7.30
C ARG A 39 0.52 5.67 6.32
N LEU A 40 1.74 5.59 5.81
CA LEU A 40 2.21 4.46 5.02
C LEU A 40 2.99 3.53 5.94
N MET A 41 2.61 2.27 5.98
CA MET A 41 3.19 1.25 6.84
C MET A 41 3.56 0.01 6.03
N PRO A 42 4.71 -0.63 6.32
CA PRO A 42 5.09 -1.86 5.67
C PRO A 42 4.26 -3.01 6.23
N GLY A 43 3.87 -3.93 5.36
CA GLY A 43 3.24 -5.18 5.77
C GLY A 43 3.83 -6.35 5.03
N TYR A 44 3.56 -7.53 5.57
CA TYR A 44 3.99 -8.79 5.01
C TYR A 44 2.88 -9.80 5.19
N LEU A 45 2.45 -10.42 4.10
CA LEU A 45 1.55 -11.56 4.14
C LEU A 45 2.39 -12.82 4.06
N ASP A 46 2.41 -13.60 5.14
CA ASP A 46 3.15 -14.85 5.17
C ASP A 46 2.38 -15.99 4.47
N ARG A 47 3.04 -17.14 4.30
CA ARG A 47 2.43 -18.36 3.75
C ARG A 47 1.23 -18.89 4.54
N HIS A 48 1.07 -18.45 5.79
CA HIS A 48 -0.03 -18.83 6.69
C HIS A 48 -1.18 -17.83 6.65
N HIS A 49 -1.18 -16.89 5.69
CA HIS A 49 -2.18 -15.83 5.55
C HIS A 49 -2.25 -14.86 6.74
N THR A 50 -1.17 -14.77 7.51
CA THR A 50 -1.01 -13.81 8.60
C THR A 50 -0.38 -12.54 8.05
N ILE A 51 -1.00 -11.39 8.36
CA ILE A 51 -0.44 -10.08 8.02
C ILE A 51 0.42 -9.60 9.17
N CYS A 52 1.73 -9.67 9.00
CA CYS A 52 2.70 -9.05 9.89
C CYS A 52 2.84 -7.57 9.53
N ARG A 53 2.76 -6.69 10.52
CA ARG A 53 2.85 -5.24 10.33
C ARG A 53 4.20 -4.76 10.83
N GLY A 54 4.88 -3.95 10.02
CA GLY A 54 6.16 -3.38 10.44
C GLY A 54 6.02 -2.02 11.11
N ALA A 55 6.99 -1.69 11.96
CA ALA A 55 7.05 -0.39 12.60
C ALA A 55 7.17 0.71 11.53
N GLY A 56 6.16 1.58 11.42
CA GLY A 56 6.02 2.57 10.35
C GLY A 56 7.00 3.76 10.42
N ARG A 57 8.30 3.50 10.58
CA ARG A 57 9.39 4.49 10.66
C ARG A 57 10.43 4.40 9.54
N SER A 58 10.57 3.26 8.88
CA SER A 58 11.42 3.10 7.68
C SER A 58 10.59 2.52 6.54
N GLY A 59 11.08 2.65 5.30
CA GLY A 59 10.49 1.93 4.17
C GLY A 59 10.52 0.42 4.37
N LEU A 60 10.05 -0.33 3.37
CA LEU A 60 10.44 -1.73 3.20
C LEU A 60 11.96 -1.78 2.96
N THR A 61 12.74 -1.54 4.01
CA THR A 61 14.17 -1.85 4.08
C THR A 61 14.26 -3.36 4.30
N ALA A 62 15.19 -4.02 3.61
CA ALA A 62 15.48 -5.46 3.63
C ALA A 62 15.81 -6.05 5.02
N ASN A 63 14.94 -5.85 6.02
CA ASN A 63 15.09 -6.39 7.35
C ASN A 63 13.75 -6.97 7.83
N PHE A 64 13.65 -8.30 7.86
CA PHE A 64 12.50 -9.03 8.39
C PHE A 64 12.27 -8.77 9.88
N GLU A 65 13.30 -8.37 10.63
CA GLU A 65 13.19 -8.02 12.06
C GLU A 65 12.32 -6.77 12.29
N MET A 66 11.93 -6.05 11.22
CA MET A 66 11.03 -4.90 11.34
C MET A 66 9.56 -5.27 11.56
N PHE A 67 9.19 -6.54 11.35
CA PHE A 67 7.83 -7.04 11.47
C PHE A 67 7.61 -7.72 12.83
N ASP A 68 6.57 -7.30 13.54
CA ASP A 68 6.18 -7.92 14.80
C ASP A 68 5.43 -9.24 14.53
N GLY A 69 5.91 -10.37 15.05
CA GLY A 69 5.23 -11.67 14.95
C GLY A 69 6.08 -12.88 15.35
N PRO A 70 5.46 -14.04 15.67
CA PRO A 70 6.16 -15.33 15.76
C PRO A 70 6.81 -15.68 14.41
N GLU A 71 7.89 -16.48 14.41
CA GLU A 71 8.72 -16.88 13.26
C GLU A 71 8.10 -16.56 11.89
N VAL A 72 8.39 -15.36 11.38
CA VAL A 72 7.87 -14.90 10.09
C VAL A 72 8.44 -15.82 9.01
N SER A 73 7.56 -16.57 8.34
CA SER A 73 7.95 -17.40 7.19
C SER A 73 8.75 -16.56 6.19
N LYS A 74 9.79 -17.14 5.59
CA LYS A 74 10.53 -16.50 4.48
C LYS A 74 9.77 -16.56 3.16
N ILE A 75 8.58 -17.15 3.14
CA ILE A 75 7.71 -17.25 1.97
C ILE A 75 6.46 -16.41 2.21
N GLY A 76 6.25 -15.45 1.31
CA GLY A 76 5.14 -14.51 1.40
C GLY A 76 5.24 -13.34 0.42
N VAL A 77 4.41 -12.33 0.66
CA VAL A 77 4.23 -11.17 -0.22
C VAL A 77 4.34 -9.87 0.56
N GLU A 78 5.16 -8.93 0.08
CA GLU A 78 5.25 -7.61 0.70
C GLU A 78 4.07 -6.72 0.34
N LEU A 79 3.51 -6.12 1.38
CA LEU A 79 2.33 -5.30 1.35
C LEU A 79 2.67 -3.85 1.72
N ALA A 80 1.91 -2.91 1.16
CA ALA A 80 1.86 -1.54 1.60
C ALA A 80 0.52 -1.25 2.25
N LEU A 81 0.53 -0.94 3.55
CA LEU A 81 -0.66 -0.60 4.31
C LEU A 81 -0.78 0.93 4.37
N ILE A 82 -1.87 1.46 3.84
CA ILE A 82 -2.21 2.88 3.92
C ILE A 82 -3.31 3.05 4.95
N LYS A 83 -2.94 3.57 6.12
CA LYS A 83 -3.85 3.89 7.21
C LYS A 83 -4.27 5.35 7.11
N VAL A 84 -5.57 5.61 7.00
CA VAL A 84 -6.15 6.96 6.93
C VAL A 84 -7.07 7.16 8.13
N THR A 85 -6.68 8.08 9.01
CA THR A 85 -7.45 8.42 10.21
C THR A 85 -8.09 9.79 10.03
N ASN A 86 -9.38 9.92 10.32
CA ASN A 86 -10.01 11.22 10.44
C ASN A 86 -9.70 11.81 11.82
N VAL A 87 -8.74 12.74 11.88
CA VAL A 87 -8.38 13.48 13.10
C VAL A 87 -9.16 14.79 13.26
N GLY A 88 -10.14 15.01 12.37
CA GLY A 88 -11.07 16.13 12.44
C GLY A 88 -12.24 15.86 13.39
N ARG A 89 -13.14 16.85 13.49
CA ARG A 89 -14.35 16.78 14.32
C ARG A 89 -15.64 16.51 13.53
N ILE A 90 -15.53 16.38 12.21
CA ILE A 90 -16.66 16.15 11.30
C ILE A 90 -16.41 14.87 10.52
N SER A 91 -17.48 14.15 10.13
CA SER A 91 -17.35 13.00 9.23
C SER A 91 -16.88 13.44 7.85
N VAL A 92 -16.07 12.61 7.20
CA VAL A 92 -15.43 12.91 5.91
C VAL A 92 -15.55 11.70 4.99
N SER A 93 -16.02 11.91 3.78
CA SER A 93 -15.85 10.92 2.70
C SER A 93 -14.44 11.03 2.15
N VAL A 94 -13.70 9.93 2.21
CA VAL A 94 -12.36 9.79 1.65
C VAL A 94 -12.45 8.95 0.39
N GLU A 95 -11.69 9.33 -0.63
CA GLU A 95 -11.62 8.72 -1.95
C GLU A 95 -10.14 8.61 -2.38
N ASN A 96 -9.88 7.78 -3.39
CA ASN A 96 -8.57 7.63 -4.04
C ASN A 96 -7.43 7.32 -3.07
N ILE A 97 -7.69 6.46 -2.07
CA ILE A 97 -6.63 5.92 -1.20
C ILE A 97 -5.67 5.11 -2.07
N SER A 98 -4.42 5.55 -2.17
CA SER A 98 -3.49 5.09 -3.22
C SER A 98 -2.02 5.30 -2.86
N LEU A 99 -1.12 4.66 -3.61
CA LEU A 99 0.31 4.95 -3.56
C LEU A 99 0.64 6.11 -4.51
N ASP A 100 1.17 7.21 -3.95
CA ASP A 100 1.75 8.35 -4.67
C ASP A 100 3.22 8.04 -4.95
N PHE A 101 3.56 7.85 -6.22
CA PHE A 101 4.93 7.65 -6.70
C PHE A 101 5.65 8.97 -7.01
N GLY A 102 5.03 10.09 -6.66
CA GLY A 102 5.53 11.43 -6.93
C GLY A 102 5.14 11.97 -8.29
N ARG A 103 5.98 12.85 -8.84
CA ARG A 103 5.68 13.60 -10.07
C ARG A 103 6.23 12.86 -11.28
N SER A 104 5.43 12.80 -12.34
CA SER A 104 5.82 12.16 -13.61
C SER A 104 6.87 12.96 -14.40
N SER A 105 7.03 14.25 -14.11
CA SER A 105 7.94 15.16 -14.81
C SER A 105 8.54 16.20 -13.87
N SER A 106 9.81 16.55 -14.13
CA SER A 106 10.51 17.66 -13.46
C SER A 106 10.10 19.03 -14.02
N TRP A 107 9.52 19.06 -15.23
CA TRP A 107 9.17 20.30 -15.92
C TRP A 107 7.90 20.95 -15.35
N PRO A 108 7.93 22.25 -14.98
CA PRO A 108 6.86 22.90 -14.20
C PRO A 108 5.45 22.83 -14.80
N TRP A 109 5.35 22.87 -16.13
CA TRP A 109 4.09 22.89 -16.87
C TRP A 109 3.57 21.50 -17.28
N LYS A 110 4.34 20.43 -17.06
CA LYS A 110 3.90 19.03 -17.25
C LYS A 110 3.79 18.27 -15.91
N ARG A 111 3.62 19.00 -14.80
CA ARG A 111 3.57 18.46 -13.43
C ARG A 111 2.25 17.73 -13.13
N GLY A 112 2.05 16.55 -13.70
CA GLY A 112 1.08 15.58 -13.19
C GLY A 112 1.65 14.81 -11.99
N ARG A 113 0.86 14.62 -10.93
CA ARG A 113 1.14 13.57 -9.94
C ARG A 113 0.59 12.25 -10.48
N ARG A 114 1.32 11.16 -10.28
CA ARG A 114 0.84 9.82 -10.61
C ARG A 114 0.54 9.08 -9.32
N ASN A 115 -0.74 8.84 -9.10
CA ASN A 115 -1.23 7.92 -8.09
C ASN A 115 -1.54 6.62 -8.84
N THR A 116 -1.14 5.50 -8.27
CA THR A 116 -1.65 4.20 -8.73
C THR A 116 -2.63 3.71 -7.68
N GLU A 117 -3.90 3.65 -8.09
CA GLU A 117 -4.90 2.83 -7.44
C GLU A 117 -4.63 1.42 -7.91
N GLY A 118 -4.21 0.56 -6.99
CA GLY A 118 -4.05 -0.87 -7.26
C GLY A 118 -5.32 -1.62 -6.89
N LEU A 119 -5.41 -2.88 -7.34
CA LEU A 119 -6.31 -3.83 -6.71
C LEU A 119 -5.93 -3.95 -5.23
N VAL A 120 -6.81 -3.43 -4.39
CA VAL A 120 -6.71 -3.47 -2.94
C VAL A 120 -6.66 -4.94 -2.52
N VAL A 121 -5.68 -5.28 -1.70
CA VAL A 121 -5.74 -6.47 -0.88
C VAL A 121 -6.77 -6.14 0.19
N GLN A 122 -8.00 -6.62 0.02
CA GLN A 122 -8.88 -6.66 1.17
C GLN A 122 -8.25 -7.67 2.12
N ALA A 123 -8.40 -7.53 3.41
CA ALA A 123 -7.89 -8.49 4.38
C ALA A 123 -8.81 -8.39 5.57
N TYR A 124 -8.76 -9.35 6.49
CA TYR A 124 -9.61 -9.31 7.68
C TYR A 124 -9.57 -7.98 8.46
N GLU A 125 -8.49 -7.19 8.33
CA GLU A 125 -8.33 -5.86 8.92
C GLU A 125 -8.12 -4.72 7.88
N GLY A 126 -8.25 -5.02 6.59
CA GLY A 126 -8.14 -4.09 5.46
C GLY A 126 -9.52 -3.75 4.90
N HIS A 127 -9.71 -2.53 4.41
CA HIS A 127 -10.97 -2.07 3.84
C HIS A 127 -10.98 -2.27 2.33
N ASP A 128 -12.13 -2.71 1.86
CA ASP A 128 -12.37 -3.33 0.57
C ASP A 128 -12.37 -2.35 -0.61
N SER A 129 -12.28 -1.07 -0.30
CA SER A 129 -12.45 0.03 -1.23
C SER A 129 -11.41 1.11 -0.95
N THR A 130 -10.97 1.76 -2.01
CA THR A 130 -10.11 2.95 -1.95
C THR A 130 -10.89 4.20 -1.51
N SER A 131 -12.17 4.04 -1.16
CA SER A 131 -13.05 5.06 -0.63
C SER A 131 -13.74 4.58 0.64
N ALA A 132 -13.95 5.49 1.60
CA ALA A 132 -14.64 5.20 2.85
C ALA A 132 -15.20 6.48 3.47
N ARG A 133 -16.35 6.38 4.14
CA ARG A 133 -16.81 7.46 5.02
C ARG A 133 -16.19 7.26 6.40
N LEU A 134 -15.48 8.28 6.89
CA LEU A 134 -14.82 8.27 8.18
C LEU A 134 -15.48 9.25 9.14
N ASP A 135 -16.03 8.73 10.23
CA ASP A 135 -16.45 9.53 11.38
C ASP A 135 -15.25 10.10 12.15
N PRO A 136 -15.46 11.12 13.01
CA PRO A 136 -14.37 11.68 13.83
C PRO A 136 -13.65 10.61 14.65
N GLY A 137 -12.32 10.56 14.54
CA GLY A 137 -11.48 9.57 15.20
C GLY A 137 -11.44 8.19 14.53
N SER A 138 -12.33 7.92 13.56
CA SER A 138 -12.35 6.64 12.86
C SER A 138 -11.17 6.50 11.89
N THR A 139 -10.84 5.26 11.55
CA THR A 139 -9.72 4.93 10.68
C THR A 139 -10.10 3.86 9.69
N VAL A 140 -9.61 4.00 8.46
CA VAL A 140 -9.60 2.97 7.43
C VAL A 140 -8.17 2.56 7.12
N THR A 141 -7.94 1.28 6.87
CA THR A 141 -6.64 0.76 6.39
C THR A 141 -6.86 0.08 5.05
N VAL A 142 -6.15 0.50 4.02
CA VAL A 142 -6.21 -0.11 2.68
C VAL A 142 -4.86 -0.77 2.42
N ILE A 143 -4.86 -2.01 1.93
CA ILE A 143 -3.64 -2.80 1.75
C ILE A 143 -3.38 -2.98 0.26
N PHE A 144 -2.12 -2.90 -0.16
CA PHE A 144 -1.72 -3.02 -1.55
C PHE A 144 -0.58 -4.02 -1.74
N PRO A 145 -0.53 -4.80 -2.84
CA PRO A 145 0.65 -5.56 -3.22
C PRO A 145 1.76 -4.62 -3.66
N PHE A 146 2.75 -4.38 -2.80
CA PHE A 146 3.67 -3.26 -3.02
C PHE A 146 4.48 -3.42 -4.31
N TRP A 147 5.17 -4.55 -4.47
CA TRP A 147 6.09 -4.76 -5.59
C TRP A 147 5.38 -4.90 -6.93
N SER A 148 4.17 -5.47 -6.96
CA SER A 148 3.37 -5.52 -8.19
C SER A 148 3.05 -4.11 -8.69
N LEU A 149 2.66 -3.19 -7.79
CA LEU A 149 2.37 -1.80 -8.17
C LEU A 149 3.62 -1.00 -8.51
N VAL A 150 4.74 -1.27 -7.82
CA VAL A 150 6.03 -0.64 -8.11
C VAL A 150 6.55 -1.04 -9.49
N LYS A 151 6.48 -2.32 -9.86
CA LYS A 151 6.89 -2.84 -11.19
C LYS A 151 5.99 -2.35 -12.32
N GLY A 152 4.68 -2.27 -12.08
CA GLY A 152 3.74 -1.65 -13.03
C GLY A 152 3.95 -0.14 -13.21
N SER A 153 4.73 0.50 -12.33
CA SER A 153 4.98 1.94 -12.42
C SER A 153 6.10 2.27 -13.42
N LYS A 154 5.87 3.27 -14.28
CA LYS A 154 6.90 3.84 -15.20
C LYS A 154 8.09 4.51 -14.47
N HIS A 155 8.13 4.48 -13.13
CA HIS A 155 9.22 5.07 -12.36
C HIS A 155 10.40 4.11 -12.20
N LEU A 156 10.16 2.79 -12.14
CA LEU A 156 11.24 1.80 -12.15
C LEU A 156 12.06 1.87 -13.45
N THR A 157 11.36 2.02 -14.58
CA THR A 157 12.01 2.13 -15.90
C THR A 157 12.77 3.44 -16.09
N SER A 158 12.51 4.46 -15.26
CA SER A 158 13.17 5.77 -15.39
C SER A 158 14.62 5.81 -14.88
N LYS A 159 15.14 4.71 -14.30
CA LYS A 159 16.48 4.59 -13.69
C LYS A 159 16.80 5.73 -12.71
N ARG A 160 15.80 6.35 -12.10
CA ARG A 160 15.94 7.44 -11.12
C ARG A 160 15.34 7.03 -9.79
N ASN A 161 15.92 7.59 -8.73
CA ASN A 161 15.36 7.46 -7.39
C ASN A 161 13.99 8.15 -7.34
N PHE A 162 13.04 7.50 -6.67
CA PHE A 162 11.70 8.04 -6.46
C PHE A 162 11.25 7.81 -5.02
N THR A 163 10.19 8.50 -4.64
CA THR A 163 9.66 8.45 -3.28
C THR A 163 8.22 7.98 -3.35
N VAL A 164 7.91 6.96 -2.58
CA VAL A 164 6.56 6.42 -2.41
C VAL A 164 5.96 6.96 -1.12
N ARG A 165 4.71 7.42 -1.21
CA ARG A 165 3.92 7.91 -0.08
C ARG A 165 2.52 7.34 -0.18
N GLY A 166 1.91 7.06 0.96
CA GLY A 166 0.46 6.87 1.00
C GLY A 166 -0.25 8.20 0.72
N SER A 167 -1.31 8.14 -0.05
CA SER A 167 -2.16 9.27 -0.46
C SER A 167 -3.62 8.95 -0.18
N ALA A 168 -4.40 9.95 0.21
CA ALA A 168 -5.85 9.87 0.34
C ALA A 168 -6.48 11.24 0.05
N THR A 169 -7.66 11.25 -0.55
CA THR A 169 -8.33 12.50 -0.94
C THR A 169 -9.64 12.64 -0.18
N ALA A 170 -9.79 13.67 0.65
CA ALA A 170 -11.11 14.02 1.17
C ALA A 170 -11.95 14.61 0.03
N ALA A 171 -13.23 14.25 -0.05
CA ALA A 171 -14.15 14.76 -1.07
C ALA A 171 -14.11 16.30 -1.14
N GLY A 172 -13.94 16.84 -2.35
CA GLY A 172 -13.82 18.28 -2.59
C GLY A 172 -12.54 18.93 -2.08
N ARG A 173 -11.53 18.14 -1.66
CA ARG A 173 -10.23 18.64 -1.19
C ARG A 173 -9.08 18.07 -2.00
N ARG A 174 -7.90 18.64 -1.78
CA ARG A 174 -6.64 18.14 -2.33
C ARG A 174 -6.23 16.84 -1.61
N ALA A 175 -5.57 15.95 -2.35
CA ALA A 175 -4.93 14.77 -1.78
C ALA A 175 -3.98 15.11 -0.62
N GLU A 176 -4.22 14.48 0.53
CA GLU A 176 -3.37 14.48 1.70
C GLU A 176 -2.38 13.32 1.60
N LEU A 177 -1.13 13.57 1.97
CA LEU A 177 -0.05 12.61 1.79
C LEU A 177 0.59 12.28 3.14
N SER A 178 0.92 11.00 3.34
CA SER A 178 1.68 10.54 4.50
C SER A 178 2.96 11.35 4.71
N SER A 179 3.32 11.67 5.96
CA SER A 179 4.45 12.55 6.27
C SER A 179 5.72 12.19 5.49
N ARG A 180 6.48 13.21 5.03
CA ARG A 180 7.78 12.99 4.36
C ARG A 180 8.77 12.23 5.22
N ARG A 181 8.63 12.27 6.55
CA ARG A 181 9.47 11.48 7.46
C ARG A 181 9.18 9.97 7.39
N LEU A 182 7.99 9.60 6.91
CA LEU A 182 7.52 8.22 6.76
C LEU A 182 7.46 7.78 5.29
N SER A 183 8.02 8.58 4.38
CA SER A 183 8.01 8.24 2.96
C SER A 183 9.08 7.21 2.65
N TRP A 184 8.79 6.31 1.72
CA TRP A 184 9.73 5.27 1.32
C TRP A 184 10.53 5.76 0.14
N LYS A 185 11.86 5.67 0.22
CA LYS A 185 12.74 6.05 -0.89
C LYS A 185 13.15 4.78 -1.60
N LEU A 186 12.84 4.70 -2.88
CA LEU A 186 13.27 3.61 -3.75
C LEU A 186 14.29 4.13 -4.74
N THR A 187 15.34 3.33 -4.94
CA THR A 187 16.32 3.45 -6.01
C THR A 187 15.98 2.45 -7.12
N PRO A 188 16.55 2.59 -8.32
CA PRO A 188 16.42 1.57 -9.37
C PRO A 188 16.97 0.20 -8.96
N GLN A 189 17.88 0.14 -7.98
CA GLN A 189 18.37 -1.11 -7.41
C GLN A 189 17.54 -1.61 -6.24
N SER A 190 16.55 -0.84 -5.77
CA SER A 190 15.69 -1.30 -4.69
C SER A 190 14.91 -2.50 -5.16
N ALA A 191 15.07 -3.57 -4.43
CA ALA A 191 14.47 -4.83 -4.77
C ALA A 191 13.62 -5.32 -3.60
N SER A 192 12.84 -6.36 -3.87
CA SER A 192 12.04 -7.05 -2.87
C SER A 192 12.88 -7.45 -1.66
N LEU A 193 12.26 -7.58 -0.47
CA LEU A 193 12.95 -8.09 0.74
C LEU A 193 13.65 -9.43 0.47
N PHE A 194 13.21 -10.12 -0.58
CA PHE A 194 13.68 -11.42 -1.03
C PHE A 194 14.66 -11.38 -2.19
N ALA A 195 14.94 -10.20 -2.76
CA ALA A 195 15.91 -10.03 -3.84
C ALA A 195 17.31 -9.67 -3.30
N ASP A 196 17.39 -9.04 -2.13
CA ASP A 196 18.65 -8.81 -1.42
C ASP A 196 19.19 -10.09 -0.73
N SER A 197 18.37 -11.14 -0.62
CA SER A 197 18.78 -12.49 -0.18
C SER A 197 19.26 -13.39 -1.34
N GLY A 198 19.33 -12.89 -2.57
CA GLY A 198 19.60 -13.64 -3.79
C GLY A 198 18.40 -13.63 -4.76
N GLU A 199 18.51 -14.29 -5.91
CA GLU A 199 17.33 -14.56 -6.73
C GLU A 199 16.27 -15.29 -5.89
N PRO A 200 14.98 -14.89 -5.95
CA PRO A 200 13.94 -15.59 -5.22
C PRO A 200 13.98 -17.06 -5.62
N ASP A 201 14.03 -17.97 -4.65
CA ASP A 201 14.06 -19.40 -4.92
C ASP A 201 12.79 -19.89 -5.65
N ALA A 202 12.85 -21.11 -6.17
CA ALA A 202 11.75 -21.74 -6.91
C ALA A 202 10.42 -21.70 -6.12
N GLU A 203 10.50 -21.98 -4.81
CA GLU A 203 9.36 -22.03 -3.91
C GLU A 203 8.68 -20.66 -3.80
N LEU A 204 9.43 -19.59 -3.54
CA LEU A 204 8.90 -18.25 -3.41
C LEU A 204 8.31 -17.73 -4.73
N ARG A 205 8.93 -18.06 -5.88
CA ARG A 205 8.41 -17.67 -7.20
C ARG A 205 7.05 -18.31 -7.48
N ALA A 206 6.95 -19.62 -7.28
CA ALA A 206 5.70 -20.36 -7.46
C ALA A 206 4.61 -19.88 -6.49
N TYR A 207 4.95 -19.65 -5.21
CA TYR A 207 4.01 -19.11 -4.23
C TYR A 207 3.47 -17.74 -4.65
N ARG A 208 4.33 -16.85 -5.13
CA ARG A 208 3.92 -15.51 -5.59
C ARG A 208 3.09 -15.55 -6.86
N MET A 209 3.38 -16.47 -7.78
CA MET A 209 2.55 -16.69 -8.97
C MET A 209 1.16 -17.13 -8.56
N LEU A 210 1.08 -18.13 -7.67
CA LEU A 210 -0.17 -18.60 -7.10
C LEU A 210 -0.93 -17.45 -6.42
N TRP A 211 -0.25 -16.66 -5.60
CA TRP A 211 -0.83 -15.51 -4.93
C TRP A 211 -1.38 -14.46 -5.87
N HIS A 212 -0.61 -14.11 -6.90
CA HIS A 212 -1.04 -13.10 -7.85
C HIS A 212 -2.31 -13.50 -8.61
N GLN A 213 -2.37 -14.76 -9.06
CA GLN A 213 -3.45 -15.27 -9.90
C GLN A 213 -4.72 -15.65 -9.12
N THR A 214 -4.57 -16.00 -7.83
CA THR A 214 -5.64 -16.66 -7.07
C THR A 214 -6.00 -15.96 -5.77
N ARG A 215 -5.36 -14.83 -5.47
CA ARG A 215 -5.79 -14.01 -4.35
C ARG A 215 -7.25 -13.63 -4.53
N ASP A 216 -8.01 -13.87 -3.48
CA ASP A 216 -9.36 -13.37 -3.38
C ASP A 216 -9.34 -11.91 -2.93
N ASN A 217 -10.55 -11.40 -2.78
CA ASN A 217 -10.80 -10.09 -2.22
C ASN A 217 -10.07 -9.93 -0.87
N GLU A 218 -10.20 -10.88 0.05
CA GLU A 218 -9.56 -10.90 1.38
C GLU A 218 -8.03 -11.12 1.36
N GLY A 219 -7.38 -11.07 0.20
CA GLY A 219 -5.93 -11.18 0.12
C GLY A 219 -5.39 -12.57 0.42
N ARG A 220 -6.30 -13.51 0.69
CA ARG A 220 -6.03 -14.92 0.89
C ARG A 220 -5.96 -15.56 -0.47
N THR A 221 -5.22 -16.65 -0.59
CA THR A 221 -5.25 -17.44 -1.81
C THR A 221 -6.26 -18.55 -1.67
N LYS A 222 -7.11 -18.72 -2.68
CA LYS A 222 -8.01 -19.89 -2.76
C LYS A 222 -7.26 -21.22 -2.64
N PHE A 223 -6.04 -21.26 -3.15
CA PHE A 223 -5.14 -22.42 -3.12
C PHE A 223 -4.12 -22.35 -1.98
N GLY A 224 -4.14 -21.32 -1.14
CA GLY A 224 -3.14 -21.08 -0.10
C GLY A 224 -3.09 -22.18 0.96
N SER A 225 -4.27 -22.67 1.36
CA SER A 225 -4.40 -23.82 2.27
C SER A 225 -3.82 -25.11 1.68
N HIS A 226 -3.74 -25.22 0.35
CA HIS A 226 -3.22 -26.37 -0.38
C HIS A 226 -1.76 -26.18 -0.82
N TRP A 227 -1.10 -25.09 -0.40
CA TRP A 227 0.27 -24.78 -0.82
C TRP A 227 1.24 -25.92 -0.53
N HIS A 228 1.12 -26.58 0.62
CA HIS A 228 2.01 -27.69 0.98
C HIS A 228 1.88 -28.88 0.02
N GLU A 229 0.67 -29.21 -0.41
CA GLU A 229 0.38 -30.27 -1.37
C GLU A 229 0.90 -29.91 -2.77
N ILE A 230 0.59 -28.68 -3.23
CA ILE A 230 1.08 -28.14 -4.51
C ILE A 230 2.61 -28.15 -4.55
N LYS A 231 3.27 -27.68 -3.47
CA LYS A 231 4.73 -27.70 -3.36
C LYS A 231 5.27 -29.12 -3.42
N THR A 232 4.66 -30.05 -2.69
CA THR A 232 5.10 -31.46 -2.67
C THR A 232 5.02 -32.09 -4.05
N ALA A 233 3.97 -31.81 -4.81
CA ALA A 233 3.85 -32.23 -6.21
C ALA A 233 4.92 -31.61 -7.12
N LEU A 234 5.21 -30.31 -6.95
CA LEU A 234 6.28 -29.64 -7.69
C LEU A 234 7.66 -30.22 -7.37
N ASP A 235 7.94 -30.51 -6.09
CA ASP A 235 9.18 -31.15 -5.63
C ASP A 235 9.35 -32.56 -6.21
N ASN A 236 8.26 -33.32 -6.27
CA ASN A 236 8.25 -34.68 -6.81
C ASN A 236 8.26 -34.72 -8.34
N GLY A 237 8.12 -33.57 -9.02
CA GLY A 237 8.15 -33.49 -10.47
C GLY A 237 7.01 -34.24 -11.16
N VAL A 238 5.81 -34.26 -10.55
CA VAL A 238 4.63 -34.95 -11.09
C VAL A 238 4.30 -34.54 -12.53
N SER A 239 3.48 -35.30 -13.24
CA SER A 239 3.04 -34.90 -14.59
C SER A 239 2.20 -33.61 -14.57
N ASP A 240 2.02 -32.98 -15.74
CA ASP A 240 1.17 -31.78 -15.83
C ASP A 240 -0.29 -32.13 -15.56
N ASP A 241 -0.75 -33.31 -16.00
CA ASP A 241 -2.11 -33.82 -15.75
C ASP A 241 -2.37 -34.03 -14.25
N GLU A 242 -1.43 -34.65 -13.53
CA GLU A 242 -1.54 -34.81 -12.06
C GLU A 242 -1.51 -33.46 -11.33
N LEU A 243 -0.73 -32.50 -11.83
CA LEU A 243 -0.72 -31.16 -11.23
C LEU A 243 -2.05 -30.43 -11.47
N VAL A 244 -2.66 -30.56 -12.64
CA VAL A 244 -4.00 -30.04 -12.92
C VAL A 244 -5.01 -30.66 -11.95
N GLU A 245 -4.97 -31.97 -11.75
CA GLU A 245 -5.89 -32.67 -10.82
C GLU A 245 -5.75 -32.14 -9.38
N ILE A 246 -4.53 -31.88 -8.91
CA ILE A 246 -4.30 -31.29 -7.58
C ILE A 246 -4.93 -29.88 -7.48
N PHE A 247 -4.82 -29.07 -8.53
CA PHE A 247 -5.45 -27.74 -8.55
C PHE A 247 -6.98 -27.86 -8.62
N ASP A 248 -7.52 -28.76 -9.42
CA ASP A 248 -8.97 -28.98 -9.51
C ASP A 248 -9.53 -29.46 -8.16
N ASN A 249 -8.85 -30.38 -7.48
CA ASN A 249 -9.23 -30.87 -6.15
C ASN A 249 -9.12 -29.77 -5.08
N ALA A 250 -8.11 -28.89 -5.18
CA ALA A 250 -7.95 -27.74 -4.31
C ALA A 250 -9.01 -26.64 -4.55
N HIS A 251 -9.75 -26.68 -5.66
CA HIS A 251 -10.76 -25.69 -6.02
C HIS A 251 -12.13 -26.30 -6.39
N PRO A 252 -12.84 -26.91 -5.43
CA PRO A 252 -14.07 -27.67 -5.68
C PRO A 252 -15.26 -26.85 -6.18
N GLU A 253 -15.19 -25.51 -6.12
CA GLU A 253 -16.27 -24.60 -6.52
C GLU A 253 -16.30 -24.25 -8.03
N GLY A 254 -15.40 -24.83 -8.84
CA GLY A 254 -15.55 -24.81 -10.31
C GLY A 254 -15.08 -23.53 -11.02
N GLY A 255 -14.00 -22.91 -10.55
CA GLY A 255 -13.30 -21.86 -11.29
C GLY A 255 -12.27 -22.42 -12.27
N VAL A 256 -12.37 -22.07 -13.56
CA VAL A 256 -11.51 -22.60 -14.62
C VAL A 256 -10.22 -21.77 -14.72
N TYR A 257 -9.17 -22.19 -14.01
CA TYR A 257 -7.83 -21.60 -14.08
C TYR A 257 -6.91 -22.44 -15.00
N ILE A 258 -7.23 -22.51 -16.29
CA ILE A 258 -6.59 -23.44 -17.25
C ILE A 258 -5.06 -23.30 -17.28
N SER A 259 -4.53 -22.07 -17.22
CA SER A 259 -3.08 -21.85 -17.32
C SER A 259 -2.36 -21.92 -15.98
N LEU A 260 -3.07 -21.85 -14.86
CA LEU A 260 -2.48 -21.63 -13.55
C LEU A 260 -1.51 -22.74 -13.10
N PRO A 261 -1.83 -24.05 -13.23
CA PRO A 261 -0.88 -25.11 -12.90
C PRO A 261 0.43 -24.97 -13.70
N TYR A 262 0.33 -24.61 -14.98
CA TYR A 262 1.47 -24.40 -15.87
C TYR A 262 2.27 -23.15 -15.50
N ASP A 263 1.61 -22.03 -15.21
CA ASP A 263 2.25 -20.77 -14.80
C ASP A 263 3.02 -20.94 -13.47
N VAL A 264 2.43 -21.66 -12.52
CA VAL A 264 3.05 -21.98 -11.22
C VAL A 264 4.24 -22.92 -11.40
N ARG A 265 4.10 -23.99 -12.20
CA ARG A 265 5.20 -24.91 -12.53
C ARG A 265 6.33 -24.21 -13.26
N ALA A 266 6.02 -23.36 -14.21
CA ALA A 266 7.02 -22.60 -14.95
C ALA A 266 7.78 -21.66 -13.99
N ALA A 267 7.07 -20.94 -13.11
CA ALA A 267 7.69 -20.12 -12.07
C ALA A 267 8.56 -20.93 -11.09
N TYR A 268 8.19 -22.19 -10.82
CA TYR A 268 9.00 -23.11 -10.01
C TYR A 268 10.29 -23.52 -10.73
N LYS A 269 10.20 -23.97 -11.98
CA LYS A 269 11.33 -24.53 -12.74
C LYS A 269 12.31 -23.47 -13.26
N ASP A 270 11.82 -22.28 -13.60
CA ASP A 270 12.60 -21.28 -14.32
C ASP A 270 12.86 -20.04 -13.46
N ALA A 271 14.15 -19.70 -13.27
CA ALA A 271 14.56 -18.41 -12.70
C ALA A 271 14.41 -17.27 -13.71
N ASP A 272 14.43 -17.60 -15.01
CA ASP A 272 14.47 -16.67 -16.14
C ASP A 272 13.08 -16.37 -16.73
N LEU A 273 12.00 -16.81 -16.05
CA LEU A 273 10.69 -16.12 -16.06
C LEU A 273 10.84 -14.73 -15.40
N ARG A 274 11.78 -13.94 -15.91
CA ARG A 274 12.12 -12.59 -15.49
C ARG A 274 10.90 -11.74 -15.63
N GLU A 275 10.12 -11.60 -14.56
CA GLU A 275 9.31 -10.42 -14.30
C GLU A 275 8.27 -10.03 -15.39
N GLN A 276 8.11 -10.81 -16.46
CA GLN A 276 7.35 -10.47 -17.66
C GLN A 276 5.86 -10.79 -17.52
N LEU A 277 5.48 -11.66 -16.58
CA LEU A 277 4.08 -11.96 -16.28
C LEU A 277 3.52 -11.13 -15.09
N LEU A 278 4.37 -10.38 -14.39
CA LEU A 278 3.95 -9.49 -13.31
C LEU A 278 3.43 -8.09 -13.73
N PRO A 279 3.36 -7.71 -15.03
CA PRO A 279 2.63 -6.54 -15.44
C PRO A 279 1.54 -6.85 -16.48
N LEU A 280 0.75 -7.92 -16.36
CA LEU A 280 -0.31 -8.19 -17.36
C LEU A 280 -1.57 -8.81 -16.74
N VAL A 281 -2.33 -8.01 -16.01
CA VAL A 281 -3.80 -7.98 -16.18
C VAL A 281 -4.20 -6.50 -16.06
N TYR A 282 -4.57 -5.90 -17.20
CA TYR A 282 -5.21 -4.59 -17.28
C TYR A 282 -6.67 -4.69 -16.83
#